data_AF-A0A511UT39-F1
#
_entry.id   AF-A0A511UT39-F1
#
_cell.length_a   1.000
_cell.length_b   1.000
_cell.length_c   1.000
_cell.angle_alpha   90.00
_cell.angle_beta   90.00
_cell.angle_gamma   90.00
#
_symmetry.space_group_name_H-M   'P 1'
#
loop_
_entity.id
_entity.type
_entity.pdbx_description
1 polymer ?
#
loop_
_entity_poly.entity_id
_entity_poly.type
_entity_poly.pdbx_seq_one_letter_code
_entity_poly.pdbx_strand_id
1 'polypeptide(L)'
;MAVTSIAERFLSGPLVATFVEAYPSITLDVTVTDEEFDIIGAGFDAGVRLGEVIEQDMVAVPLSGPQRQVVVVSPRYLQRRGTPVEPFELLNHRCIGWRPAPSVVPYRWEFAEKGESSM
;
A
#
# COMPACT_ATOMS: atom_id res chain seq x y z
N MET A 1 -6.64 6.29 -14.60
CA MET A 1 -6.28 6.53 -13.18
C MET A 1 -4.99 5.81 -12.81
N ALA A 2 -4.22 6.34 -11.85
CA ALA A 2 -2.99 5.74 -11.34
C ALA A 2 -3.21 5.12 -9.95
N VAL A 3 -2.82 3.87 -9.74
CA VAL A 3 -3.12 3.13 -8.51
C VAL A 3 -1.86 2.47 -7.98
N THR A 4 -1.57 2.64 -6.68
CA THR A 4 -0.43 1.93 -6.06
C THR A 4 -0.72 0.43 -5.95
N SER A 5 0.32 -0.40 -6.07
CA SER A 5 0.17 -1.86 -6.02
C SER A 5 -0.42 -2.33 -4.68
N ILE A 6 -0.11 -1.62 -3.60
CA ILE A 6 -0.64 -1.91 -2.26
C ILE A 6 -2.15 -1.62 -2.15
N ALA A 7 -2.72 -0.85 -3.06
CA ALA A 7 -4.15 -0.61 -3.17
C ALA A 7 -4.87 -1.66 -4.05
N GLU A 8 -4.30 -2.85 -4.26
CA GLU A 8 -4.92 -3.94 -5.04
C GLU A 8 -6.36 -4.23 -4.63
N ARG A 9 -6.67 -4.20 -3.32
CA ARG A 9 -8.04 -4.41 -2.81
C ARG A 9 -9.07 -3.42 -3.34
N PHE A 10 -8.65 -2.23 -3.74
CA PHE A 10 -9.53 -1.28 -4.42
C PHE A 10 -9.89 -1.80 -5.82
N LEU A 11 -8.91 -2.34 -6.55
CA LEU A 11 -9.09 -2.87 -7.90
C LEU A 11 -9.90 -4.16 -7.94
N SER A 12 -9.62 -5.09 -7.02
CA SER A 12 -10.38 -6.35 -6.89
C SER A 12 -11.66 -6.22 -6.07
N GLY A 13 -11.88 -5.04 -5.48
CA GLY A 13 -13.04 -4.73 -4.66
C GLY A 13 -14.31 -4.45 -5.46
N PRO A 14 -15.46 -4.39 -4.78
CA PRO A 14 -16.74 -4.16 -5.45
C PRO A 14 -16.87 -2.76 -6.05
N LEU A 15 -16.07 -1.78 -5.60
CA LEU A 15 -16.21 -0.38 -6.01
C LEU A 15 -15.99 -0.19 -7.52
N VAL A 16 -14.92 -0.77 -8.08
CA VAL A 16 -14.65 -0.67 -9.52
C VAL A 16 -15.74 -1.38 -10.31
N ALA A 17 -16.14 -2.58 -9.88
CA ALA A 17 -17.17 -3.37 -10.53
C ALA A 17 -18.53 -2.65 -10.56
N THR A 18 -19.00 -2.13 -9.42
CA THR A 18 -20.28 -1.42 -9.35
C THR A 18 -20.25 -0.08 -10.08
N PHE A 19 -19.10 0.58 -10.14
CA PHE A 19 -18.94 1.83 -10.89
C PHE A 19 -19.09 1.60 -12.39
N VAL A 20 -18.39 0.61 -12.97
CA VAL A 20 -18.49 0.36 -14.42
C VAL A 20 -19.86 -0.18 -14.83
N GLU A 21 -20.54 -0.92 -13.94
CA GLU A 21 -21.94 -1.33 -14.14
C GLU A 21 -22.90 -0.15 -14.13
N ALA A 22 -22.73 0.79 -13.19
CA ALA A 22 -23.58 1.98 -13.08
C ALA A 22 -23.36 2.99 -14.20
N TYR A 23 -22.16 3.05 -14.78
CA TYR A 23 -21.76 4.03 -15.79
C TYR A 23 -21.17 3.36 -17.05
N PRO A 24 -22.00 2.69 -17.87
CA PRO A 24 -21.54 1.88 -19.00
C PRO A 24 -20.86 2.66 -20.14
N SER A 25 -21.04 3.98 -20.17
CA SER A 25 -20.37 4.86 -21.15
C SER A 25 -18.95 5.24 -20.74
N ILE A 26 -18.54 4.96 -19.51
CA ILE A 26 -17.20 5.27 -19.00
C ILE A 26 -16.29 4.08 -19.26
N THR A 27 -15.15 4.34 -19.90
CA THR A 27 -14.05 3.36 -19.98
C THR A 27 -13.04 3.70 -18.90
N LEU A 28 -12.75 2.73 -18.02
CA LEU A 28 -11.75 2.91 -16.97
C LEU A 28 -10.40 2.37 -17.45
N ASP A 29 -9.44 3.27 -17.67
CA ASP A 29 -8.03 2.93 -17.91
C ASP A 29 -7.26 3.01 -16.59
N VAL A 30 -6.51 1.95 -16.24
CA VAL A 30 -5.85 1.79 -14.94
C VAL A 30 -4.38 1.45 -15.14
N THR A 31 -3.52 2.31 -14.60
CA THR A 31 -2.09 2.03 -14.46
C THR A 31 -1.80 1.66 -13.01
N VAL A 32 -1.24 0.47 -12.78
CA VAL A 32 -0.75 0.05 -11.47
C VAL A 32 0.74 0.36 -11.37
N THR A 33 1.11 1.26 -10.46
CA THR A 33 2.49 1.71 -10.27
C THR A 33 2.70 2.25 -8.86
N ASP A 34 3.85 1.91 -8.27
CA ASP A 34 4.30 2.45 -6.97
C ASP A 34 5.28 3.63 -7.16
N GLU A 35 5.47 4.10 -8.40
CA GLU A 35 6.28 5.29 -8.67
C GLU A 35 5.55 6.56 -8.21
N GLU A 36 6.29 7.45 -7.56
CA GLU A 36 5.83 8.78 -7.21
C GLU A 36 6.15 9.74 -8.35
N PHE A 37 5.11 10.24 -9.01
CA PHE A 37 5.19 11.23 -10.07
C PHE A 37 3.90 12.08 -10.09
N ASP A 38 4.00 13.24 -10.73
CA ASP A 38 2.87 14.13 -11.01
C ASP A 38 1.88 13.43 -11.95
N ILE A 39 0.80 12.92 -11.38
CA ILE A 39 -0.21 12.20 -12.15
C ILE A 39 -1.06 13.14 -13.00
N ILE A 40 -1.18 14.42 -12.61
CA ILE A 40 -1.94 15.44 -13.37
C ILE A 40 -1.16 15.74 -14.66
N GLY A 41 0.13 16.07 -14.53
CA GLY A 41 1.03 16.30 -15.66
C GLY A 41 1.16 15.09 -16.58
N ALA A 42 1.00 13.88 -16.06
CA ALA A 42 0.97 12.64 -16.83
C ALA A 42 -0.41 12.31 -17.47
N GLY A 43 -1.42 13.15 -17.26
CA GLY A 43 -2.74 13.02 -17.90
C GLY A 43 -3.71 12.05 -17.20
N PHE A 44 -3.46 11.71 -15.94
CA PHE A 44 -4.40 10.93 -15.14
C PHE A 44 -5.44 11.83 -14.47
N ASP A 45 -6.72 11.43 -14.52
CA ASP A 45 -7.81 12.16 -13.87
C ASP A 45 -7.92 11.90 -12.36
N ALA A 46 -7.36 10.78 -11.88
CA ALA A 46 -7.48 10.35 -10.49
C ALA A 46 -6.33 9.41 -10.07
N GLY A 47 -6.06 9.41 -8.76
CA GLY A 47 -5.10 8.53 -8.11
C GLY A 47 -5.70 7.78 -6.92
N VAL A 48 -5.29 6.53 -6.71
CA VAL A 48 -5.62 5.76 -5.48
C VAL A 48 -4.32 5.34 -4.82
N ARG A 49 -4.08 5.85 -3.61
CA ARG A 49 -2.85 5.65 -2.84
C ARG A 49 -3.17 5.29 -1.39
N LEU A 50 -2.25 4.57 -0.75
CA LEU A 50 -2.30 4.26 0.68
C LEU A 50 -1.34 5.20 1.41
N GLY A 51 -1.85 6.35 1.88
CA GLY A 51 -1.04 7.40 2.51
C GLY A 51 -1.67 8.81 2.37
N GLU A 52 -1.01 9.80 2.97
CA GLU A 52 -1.54 11.18 3.13
C GLU A 52 -0.96 12.19 2.12
N VAL A 53 -0.07 11.79 1.22
CA VAL A 53 0.54 12.72 0.25
C VAL A 53 -0.45 12.97 -0.88
N ILE A 54 -1.01 14.17 -0.89
CA ILE A 54 -1.90 14.68 -1.93
C ILE A 54 -1.05 15.57 -2.85
N GLU A 55 -1.09 15.30 -4.15
CA GLU A 55 -0.48 16.22 -5.13
C GLU A 55 -1.17 17.58 -5.06
N GLN A 56 -0.40 18.64 -5.32
CA GLN A 56 -0.95 19.99 -5.35
C GLN A 56 -2.15 20.04 -6.31
N ASP A 57 -3.23 20.71 -5.88
CA ASP A 57 -4.49 20.84 -6.62
C ASP A 57 -5.38 19.57 -6.71
N MET A 58 -5.10 18.53 -5.91
CA MET A 58 -6.01 17.39 -5.74
C MET A 58 -6.84 17.47 -4.45
N VAL A 59 -8.01 16.83 -4.46
CA VAL A 59 -8.83 16.58 -3.27
C VAL A 59 -8.75 15.10 -2.92
N ALA A 60 -8.37 14.77 -1.68
CA ALA A 60 -8.41 13.40 -1.19
C ALA A 60 -9.78 13.04 -0.62
N VAL A 61 -10.28 11.87 -1.01
CA VAL A 61 -11.51 11.28 -0.47
C VAL A 61 -11.15 9.91 0.13
N PRO A 62 -11.54 9.63 1.38
CA PRO A 62 -11.30 8.31 1.97
C PRO A 62 -12.14 7.25 1.24
N LEU A 63 -11.46 6.26 0.66
CA LEU A 63 -12.09 5.14 -0.06
C LEU A 63 -12.38 3.93 0.84
N SER A 64 -11.67 3.81 1.96
CA SER A 64 -11.84 2.71 2.91
C SER A 64 -11.67 3.20 4.33
N GLY A 65 -12.02 2.35 5.31
CA GLY A 65 -11.66 2.59 6.70
C GLY A 65 -10.14 2.53 6.94
N PRO A 66 -9.70 2.81 8.17
CA PRO A 66 -8.29 2.75 8.54
C PRO A 66 -7.65 1.41 8.17
N GLN A 67 -6.54 1.46 7.44
CA GLN A 67 -5.75 0.29 7.08
C GLN A 67 -4.64 0.07 8.11
N ARG A 68 -4.26 -1.19 8.35
CA ARG A 68 -3.15 -1.56 9.24
C ARG A 68 -2.22 -2.53 8.55
N GLN A 69 -0.92 -2.25 8.61
CA GLN A 69 0.11 -3.20 8.22
C GLN A 69 0.35 -4.15 9.40
N VAL A 70 0.43 -5.45 9.12
CA VAL A 70 0.70 -6.49 10.12
C VAL A 70 1.84 -7.38 9.64
N VAL A 71 2.69 -7.79 10.57
CA VAL A 71 3.72 -8.80 10.31
C VAL A 71 3.08 -10.17 10.38
N VAL A 72 3.29 -10.97 9.34
CA VAL A 72 2.85 -12.36 9.28
C VAL A 72 4.04 -13.29 9.11
N VAL A 73 3.92 -14.49 9.65
CA VAL A 73 4.99 -15.48 9.65
C VAL A 73 4.40 -16.88 9.57
N SER A 74 5.05 -17.75 8.79
CA SER A 74 4.61 -19.15 8.72
C SER A 74 4.88 -19.88 10.05
N PRO A 75 3.96 -20.74 10.53
CA PRO A 75 4.18 -21.51 11.76
C PRO A 75 5.46 -22.37 11.71
N ARG A 76 5.77 -22.94 10.55
CA ARG A 76 6.98 -23.75 10.32
C ARG A 76 8.26 -22.95 10.52
N TYR A 77 8.27 -21.66 10.19
CA TYR A 77 9.43 -20.81 10.40
C TYR A 77 9.64 -20.53 11.89
N LEU A 78 8.57 -20.21 12.62
CA LEU A 78 8.62 -19.99 14.08
C LEU A 78 9.13 -21.22 14.84
N GLN A 79 8.68 -22.42 14.47
CA GLN A 79 9.16 -23.67 15.07
C GLN A 79 10.69 -23.86 14.95
N ARG A 80 11.31 -23.29 13.91
CA ARG A 80 12.75 -23.44 13.64
C ARG A 80 13.60 -22.29 14.17
N ARG A 81 13.01 -21.10 14.30
CA ARG A 81 13.75 -19.85 14.56
C ARG A 81 13.30 -19.13 15.83
N GLY A 82 12.30 -19.66 16.53
CA GLY A 82 11.66 -18.98 17.65
C GLY A 82 10.67 -17.91 17.20
N THR A 83 9.92 -17.39 18.16
CA THR A 83 8.98 -16.28 17.98
C THR A 83 9.61 -15.00 18.53
N PRO A 84 9.75 -13.94 17.70
CA PRO A 84 10.20 -12.66 18.20
C PRO A 84 9.12 -12.06 19.12
N VAL A 85 9.52 -11.63 20.31
CA VAL A 85 8.66 -10.95 21.29
C VAL A 85 8.73 -9.44 21.10
N GLU A 86 9.90 -8.94 20.68
CA GLU A 86 10.16 -7.51 20.49
C GLU A 86 10.52 -7.18 19.03
N PRO A 87 10.14 -6.00 18.49
CA PRO A 87 10.43 -5.65 17.09
C PRO A 87 11.92 -5.70 16.72
N PHE A 88 12.83 -5.34 17.63
CA PHE A 88 14.27 -5.35 17.36
C PHE A 88 14.82 -6.78 17.13
N GLU A 89 14.15 -7.81 17.65
CA GLU A 89 14.57 -9.20 17.46
C GLU A 89 14.44 -9.64 16.01
N LEU A 90 13.63 -8.95 15.19
CA LEU A 90 13.49 -9.19 13.76
C LEU A 90 14.82 -9.03 12.99
N LEU A 91 15.80 -8.30 13.54
CA LEU A 91 17.15 -8.23 12.99
C LEU A 91 17.83 -9.60 12.90
N ASN A 92 17.38 -10.58 13.70
CA ASN A 92 17.87 -11.96 13.70
C ASN A 92 17.00 -12.91 12.87
N HIS A 93 15.93 -12.42 12.27
CA HIS A 93 15.02 -13.19 11.42
C HIS A 93 15.17 -12.84 9.93
N ARG A 94 14.78 -13.78 9.06
CA ARG A 94 14.66 -13.54 7.62
C ARG A 94 13.35 -12.79 7.36
N CYS A 95 13.43 -11.48 7.17
CA CYS A 95 12.29 -10.67 6.76
C CYS A 95 12.18 -10.63 5.23
N ILE A 96 10.94 -10.57 4.73
CA ILE A 96 10.63 -10.34 3.32
C ILE A 96 10.17 -8.89 3.21
N GLY A 97 10.98 -8.05 2.56
CA GLY A 97 10.69 -6.63 2.37
C GLY A 97 10.01 -6.34 1.04
N TRP A 98 9.25 -5.25 1.00
CA TRP A 98 8.72 -4.67 -0.23
C TRP A 98 9.68 -3.58 -0.73
N ARG A 99 9.81 -3.46 -2.05
CA ARG A 99 10.62 -2.44 -2.72
C ARG A 99 9.76 -1.82 -3.84
N PRO A 100 9.47 -0.51 -3.80
CA PRO A 100 8.59 0.13 -4.78
C PRO A 100 9.20 0.22 -6.19
N ALA A 101 10.52 0.39 -6.29
CA ALA A 101 11.21 0.48 -7.59
C ALA A 101 12.64 -0.10 -7.50
N PRO A 102 13.24 -0.57 -8.62
CA PRO A 102 14.56 -1.21 -8.60
C PRO A 102 15.68 -0.40 -7.93
N SER A 103 15.66 0.92 -8.10
CA SER A 103 16.66 1.86 -7.56
C SER A 103 16.34 2.39 -6.16
N VAL A 104 15.15 2.15 -5.63
CA VAL A 104 14.71 2.62 -4.31
C VAL A 104 15.07 1.58 -3.25
N VAL A 105 15.49 2.01 -2.06
CA VAL A 105 15.75 1.10 -0.94
C VAL A 105 14.47 0.36 -0.54
N PRO A 106 14.55 -0.88 -0.04
CA PRO A 106 13.36 -1.56 0.49
C PRO A 106 12.70 -0.72 1.58
N TYR A 107 11.37 -0.78 1.63
CA TYR A 107 10.58 -0.10 2.65
C TYR A 107 11.04 -0.51 4.05
N ARG A 108 11.30 0.49 4.89
CA ARG A 108 11.68 0.30 6.28
C ARG A 108 10.42 -0.05 7.06
N TRP A 109 10.43 -1.20 7.73
CA TRP A 109 9.32 -1.57 8.61
C TRP A 109 9.28 -0.61 9.80
N GLU A 110 8.11 0.00 10.00
CA GLU A 110 7.84 0.89 11.11
C GLU A 110 6.92 0.18 12.09
N PHE A 111 7.29 0.22 13.37
CA PHE A 111 6.50 -0.35 14.45
C PHE A 111 6.11 0.77 15.40
N ALA A 112 4.87 0.75 15.88
CA ALA A 112 4.41 1.67 16.89
C ALA A 112 4.05 0.90 18.16
N GLU A 113 4.61 1.31 19.30
CA GLU A 113 4.13 0.87 20.61
C GLU A 113 3.03 1.84 21.06
N LYS A 114 1.82 1.32 21.33
CA LYS A 114 0.68 2.12 21.82
C LYS A 114 0.32 3.35 20.96
N GLY A 115 0.68 3.35 19.67
CA GLY A 115 0.40 4.46 18.74
C GLY A 115 1.51 5.51 18.67
N GLU A 116 2.63 5.33 19.39
CA GLU A 116 3.84 6.13 19.24
C GLU A 116 4.85 5.36 18.38
N SER A 117 5.31 5.98 17.29
CA SER A 117 6.26 5.37 16.36
C SER A 117 7.60 5.11 17.05
N SER A 118 8.05 3.85 17.08
CA SER A 118 9.41 3.51 17.48
C SER A 118 10.35 3.77 16.30
N MET A 119 11.28 4.72 16.48
CA MET A 119 12.22 5.19 15.45
C MET A 119 13.30 4.17 15.10
#